data_AF-W7DWK1-F1
#
_entry.id   AF-W7DWK1-F1
#
_cell.length_a   1.000
_cell.length_b   1.000
_cell.length_c   1.000
_cell.angle_alpha   90.00
_cell.angle_beta   90.00
_cell.angle_gamma   90.00
#
_symmetry.space_group_name_H-M   'P 1'
#
loop_
_entity.id
_entity.type
_entity.pdbx_description
1 polymer ?
#
loop_
_entity_poly.entity_id
_entity_poly.type
_entity_poly.pdbx_seq_one_letter_code
_entity_poly.pdbx_strand_id
1 'polypeptide(L)'
;MKANKDDSVLAVAVVCILGTVFTLIEIGLKPWLGLSPVQFGVMNGASLHEIAHAVAAGGSGGTASLDAALITKLSRVILLAPVAIVIGMWFGRKESRAEGKRKLPIPWFMVGFLIASVLGTYLPLSEALLNGLVSAAYIFLGMAMAALGMSVNFKVIRTRGGNVFLAASISSAVLFGFSFLASKFFF
;
A
#
# COMPACT_ATOMS: atom_id res chain seq x y z
N MET A 1 0.09 -8.72 20.66
CA MET A 1 0.83 -7.56 21.20
C MET A 1 0.21 -6.30 20.60
N LYS A 2 -0.56 -5.52 21.36
CA LYS A 2 -1.12 -4.24 20.87
C LYS A 2 0.02 -3.21 20.88
N ALA A 3 0.32 -2.61 19.72
CA ALA A 3 1.28 -1.51 19.64
C ALA A 3 0.77 -0.31 20.45
N ASN A 4 1.67 0.41 21.12
CA ASN A 4 1.31 1.67 21.77
C ASN A 4 0.93 2.70 20.68
N LYS A 5 0.08 3.69 21.00
CA LYS A 5 -0.40 4.66 20.00
C LYS A 5 0.77 5.38 19.30
N ASP A 6 1.82 5.67 20.07
CA ASP A 6 3.05 6.29 19.57
C ASP A 6 3.85 5.38 18.62
N ASP A 7 3.85 4.06 18.85
CA ASP A 7 4.55 3.10 17.99
C ASP A 7 3.83 2.95 16.65
N SER A 8 2.49 3.03 16.65
CA SER A 8 1.69 2.99 15.42
C SER A 8 1.91 4.25 14.58
N VAL A 9 1.91 5.43 15.23
CA VAL A 9 2.22 6.70 14.55
C VAL A 9 3.65 6.71 14.02
N LEU A 10 4.62 6.22 14.79
CA LEU A 10 6.01 6.09 14.35
C LEU A 10 6.14 5.17 13.14
N ALA A 11 5.50 4.00 13.17
CA ALA A 11 5.52 3.05 12.07
C ALA A 11 4.94 3.65 10.78
N VAL A 12 3.77 4.31 10.87
CA VAL A 12 3.15 4.99 9.73
C VAL A 12 4.09 6.08 9.18
N ALA A 13 4.66 6.93 10.04
CA ALA A 13 5.55 7.99 9.59
C ALA A 13 6.81 7.46 8.88
N VAL A 14 7.45 6.42 9.42
CA VAL A 14 8.62 5.79 8.79
C VAL A 14 8.26 5.18 7.43
N VAL A 15 7.10 4.53 7.34
CA VAL A 15 6.58 3.98 6.07
C VAL A 15 6.31 5.09 5.06
N CYS A 16 5.72 6.22 5.46
CA CYS A 16 5.49 7.37 4.56
C CYS A 16 6.80 7.98 4.04
N ILE A 17 7.79 8.14 4.92
CA ILE A 17 9.11 8.69 4.55
C ILE A 17 9.81 7.75 3.57
N LEU A 18 9.91 6.46 3.91
CA LEU A 18 10.54 5.47 3.04
C LEU A 18 9.77 5.28 1.74
N GLY A 19 8.44 5.33 1.77
CA GLY A 19 7.61 5.30 0.58
C GLY A 19 7.96 6.43 -0.38
N THR A 20 8.14 7.65 0.14
CA THR A 20 8.57 8.80 -0.68
C THR A 20 9.98 8.59 -1.25
N VAL A 21 10.92 8.13 -0.43
CA VAL A 21 12.31 7.86 -0.86
C VAL A 21 12.33 6.79 -1.96
N PHE A 22 11.66 5.65 -1.75
CA PHE A 22 11.62 4.56 -2.73
C PHE A 22 10.84 4.95 -3.99
N THR A 23 9.80 5.78 -3.89
CA THR A 23 9.11 6.33 -5.07
C THR A 23 10.10 7.10 -5.95
N LEU A 24 10.91 7.98 -5.36
CA LEU A 24 11.92 8.74 -6.11
C LEU A 24 13.02 7.84 -6.68
N ILE A 25 13.44 6.83 -5.92
CA ILE A 25 14.41 5.83 -6.39
C ILE A 25 13.86 5.06 -7.59
N GLU A 26 12.62 4.55 -7.52
CA GLU A 26 12.01 3.77 -8.59
C GLU A 26 11.79 4.60 -9.86
N ILE A 27 11.31 5.85 -9.72
CA ILE A 27 11.19 6.79 -10.84
C ILE A 27 12.56 7.09 -11.45
N GLY A 28 13.55 7.39 -10.60
CA GLY A 28 14.90 7.68 -11.03
C GLY A 28 15.55 6.50 -11.74
N LEU A 29 15.33 5.28 -11.23
CA LEU A 29 15.92 4.06 -11.79
C LEU A 29 15.25 3.60 -13.08
N LYS A 30 13.98 3.96 -13.32
CA LYS A 30 13.18 3.54 -14.48
C LYS A 30 13.95 3.47 -15.81
N PRO A 31 14.73 4.50 -16.24
CA PRO A 31 15.43 4.47 -17.52
C PRO A 31 16.49 3.37 -17.63
N TRP A 32 17.04 2.92 -16.51
CA TRP A 32 18.11 1.90 -16.46
C TRP A 32 17.59 0.49 -16.18
N LEU A 33 16.34 0.33 -15.74
CA LEU A 33 15.77 -0.98 -15.39
C LEU A 33 15.41 -1.82 -16.62
N GLY A 34 15.15 -1.18 -17.77
CA GLY A 34 14.79 -1.87 -19.02
C GLY A 34 13.46 -2.65 -18.93
N LEU A 35 12.56 -2.25 -18.04
CA LEU A 35 11.26 -2.89 -17.84
C LEU A 35 10.22 -2.35 -18.83
N SER A 36 9.31 -3.21 -19.27
CA SER A 36 8.10 -2.79 -19.96
C SER A 36 7.21 -1.92 -19.04
N PRO A 37 6.27 -1.12 -19.58
CA PRO A 37 5.36 -0.33 -18.75
C PRO A 37 4.57 -1.19 -17.74
N VAL A 38 4.09 -2.37 -18.15
CA VAL A 38 3.36 -3.29 -17.27
C VAL A 38 4.28 -3.83 -16.18
N GLN A 39 5.49 -4.28 -16.54
CA GLN A 39 6.48 -4.77 -15.58
C GLN A 39 6.85 -3.68 -14.55
N PHE A 40 7.09 -2.46 -15.00
CA PHE A 40 7.40 -1.34 -14.11
C PHE A 40 6.21 -1.05 -13.16
N GLY A 41 4.98 -1.07 -13.68
CA GLY A 41 3.78 -0.94 -12.86
C GLY A 41 3.65 -2.04 -11.80
N VAL A 42 3.80 -3.31 -12.19
CA VAL A 42 3.77 -4.45 -11.26
C VAL A 42 4.85 -4.32 -10.18
N MET A 43 6.07 -3.95 -10.57
CA MET A 43 7.17 -3.74 -9.63
C MET A 43 6.78 -2.68 -8.59
N ASN A 44 6.37 -1.49 -9.03
CA ASN A 44 6.02 -0.37 -8.14
C ASN A 44 4.83 -0.71 -7.21
N GLY A 45 3.81 -1.39 -7.74
CA GLY A 45 2.65 -1.84 -6.95
C GLY A 45 3.00 -2.93 -5.94
N ALA A 46 4.04 -3.72 -6.20
CA ALA A 46 4.55 -4.77 -5.32
C ALA A 46 5.57 -4.26 -4.29
N SER A 47 6.40 -3.27 -4.62
CA SER A 47 7.44 -2.74 -3.73
C SER A 47 6.94 -1.63 -2.81
N LEU A 48 6.16 -0.67 -3.33
CA LEU A 48 5.77 0.52 -2.58
C LEU A 48 4.67 0.19 -1.58
N HIS A 49 4.82 0.70 -0.35
CA HIS A 49 4.03 0.29 0.80
C HIS A 49 2.65 0.97 0.85
N GLU A 50 2.47 2.11 0.20
CA GLU A 50 1.22 2.86 0.17
C GLU A 50 0.67 3.04 -1.25
N ILE A 51 -0.65 3.25 -1.35
CA ILE A 51 -1.32 3.46 -2.64
C ILE A 51 -0.84 4.77 -3.28
N ALA A 52 -0.65 5.83 -2.50
CA ALA A 52 -0.20 7.13 -3.02
C ALA A 52 1.16 7.05 -3.71
N HIS A 53 2.12 6.37 -3.08
CA HIS A 53 3.44 6.14 -3.64
C HIS A 53 3.39 5.26 -4.89
N ALA A 54 2.62 4.16 -4.84
CA ALA A 54 2.44 3.27 -5.99
C ALA A 54 1.81 3.99 -7.21
N VAL A 55 0.83 4.86 -6.97
CA VAL A 55 0.23 5.74 -7.99
C VAL A 55 1.26 6.70 -8.56
N ALA A 56 2.06 7.36 -7.71
CA ALA A 56 3.06 8.33 -8.15
C ALA A 56 4.14 7.67 -9.02
N ALA A 57 4.74 6.56 -8.55
CA ALA A 57 5.75 5.83 -9.32
C ALA A 57 5.14 5.18 -10.58
N GLY A 58 4.01 4.47 -10.44
CA GLY A 58 3.30 3.83 -11.55
C GLY A 58 2.90 4.81 -12.63
N GLY A 59 2.38 5.99 -12.25
CA GLY A 59 2.00 7.07 -13.16
C GLY A 59 3.15 7.64 -13.96
N SER A 60 4.37 7.71 -13.39
CA SER A 60 5.58 8.08 -14.14
C SER A 60 5.90 7.10 -15.29
N GLY A 61 5.37 5.88 -15.21
CA GLY A 61 5.48 4.83 -16.21
C GLY A 61 4.50 4.93 -17.38
N GLY A 62 3.53 5.84 -17.32
CA GLY A 62 2.41 5.93 -18.26
C GLY A 62 1.16 5.18 -17.77
N THR A 63 0.08 5.24 -18.54
CA THR A 63 -1.24 4.70 -18.16
C THR A 63 -1.20 3.20 -17.87
N ALA A 64 -0.61 2.40 -18.76
CA ALA A 64 -0.49 0.95 -18.58
C ALA A 64 0.30 0.57 -17.31
N SER A 65 1.31 1.37 -16.94
CA SER A 65 2.08 1.17 -15.71
C SER A 65 1.26 1.55 -14.47
N LEU A 66 0.51 2.65 -14.52
CA LEU A 66 -0.39 3.06 -13.44
C LEU A 66 -1.45 2.00 -13.16
N ASP A 67 -2.10 1.49 -14.21
CA ASP A 67 -3.14 0.47 -14.09
C ASP A 67 -2.55 -0.82 -13.49
N ALA A 68 -1.40 -1.29 -13.99
CA ALA A 68 -0.71 -2.46 -13.44
C ALA A 68 -0.28 -2.25 -11.98
N ALA A 69 0.18 -1.05 -11.61
CA ALA A 69 0.54 -0.72 -10.23
C ALA A 69 -0.67 -0.75 -9.30
N LEU A 70 -1.79 -0.14 -9.71
CA LEU A 70 -3.04 -0.15 -8.95
C LEU A 70 -3.59 -1.57 -8.77
N ILE A 71 -3.65 -2.36 -9.85
CA ILE A 71 -4.11 -3.75 -9.79
C ILE A 71 -3.24 -4.55 -8.81
N THR A 72 -1.92 -4.47 -8.94
CA THR A 72 -0.98 -5.20 -8.08
C THR A 72 -1.12 -4.77 -6.62
N LYS A 73 -1.22 -3.47 -6.37
CA LYS A 73 -1.30 -2.90 -5.02
C LYS A 73 -2.61 -3.26 -4.33
N LEU A 74 -3.74 -3.09 -5.02
CA LEU A 74 -5.08 -3.35 -4.48
C LEU A 74 -5.34 -4.84 -4.29
N SER A 75 -4.81 -5.69 -5.17
CA SER A 75 -4.85 -7.15 -4.99
C SER A 75 -4.21 -7.56 -3.65
N ARG A 76 -3.07 -6.98 -3.30
CA ARG A 76 -2.43 -7.24 -2.00
C ARG A 76 -3.26 -6.74 -0.83
N VAL A 77 -3.87 -5.55 -0.95
CA VAL A 77 -4.74 -5.00 0.10
C VAL A 77 -5.94 -5.91 0.34
N ILE A 78 -6.54 -6.46 -0.72
CA ILE A 78 -7.61 -7.46 -0.60
C ILE A 78 -7.09 -8.73 0.07
N LEU A 79 -5.90 -9.23 -0.32
CA LEU A 79 -5.27 -10.42 0.26
C LEU A 79 -4.89 -10.26 1.75
N LEU A 80 -4.73 -9.04 2.27
CA LEU A 80 -4.47 -8.83 3.70
C LEU A 80 -5.63 -9.33 4.56
N ALA A 81 -6.89 -9.23 4.11
CA ALA A 81 -8.03 -9.73 4.87
C ALA A 81 -8.04 -11.26 5.05
N PRO A 82 -7.96 -12.10 4.00
CA PRO A 82 -7.86 -13.55 4.17
C PRO A 82 -6.60 -13.95 4.94
N VAL A 83 -5.46 -13.30 4.69
CA VAL A 83 -4.22 -13.57 5.45
C VAL A 83 -4.39 -13.25 6.94
N ALA A 84 -4.99 -12.11 7.29
CA ALA A 84 -5.26 -11.74 8.67
C ALA A 84 -6.23 -12.71 9.37
N ILE A 85 -7.25 -13.18 8.64
CA ILE A 85 -8.19 -14.21 9.12
C ILE A 85 -7.44 -15.52 9.42
N VAL A 86 -6.61 -16.01 8.49
CA VAL A 86 -5.84 -17.25 8.65
C VAL A 86 -4.87 -17.15 9.84
N ILE A 87 -4.10 -16.07 9.93
CA ILE A 87 -3.18 -15.82 11.05
C ILE A 87 -3.98 -15.75 12.37
N GLY A 88 -5.11 -15.05 12.39
CA GLY A 88 -5.98 -14.94 13.56
C GLY A 88 -6.53 -16.29 14.03
N MET A 89 -6.89 -17.19 13.12
CA MET A 89 -7.32 -18.55 13.47
C MET A 89 -6.15 -19.40 13.99
N TRP A 90 -4.98 -19.29 13.37
CA TRP A 90 -3.80 -20.09 13.75
C TRP A 90 -3.26 -19.69 15.13
N PHE A 91 -3.02 -18.40 15.37
CA PHE A 91 -2.51 -17.91 16.65
C PHE A 91 -3.59 -17.85 17.73
N GLY A 92 -4.85 -17.66 17.34
CA GLY A 92 -5.97 -17.68 18.26
C GLY A 92 -6.21 -19.05 18.92
N ARG A 93 -5.73 -20.16 18.35
CA ARG A 93 -5.88 -21.47 18.99
C ARG A 93 -5.16 -21.60 20.35
N LYS A 94 -4.21 -20.71 20.68
CA LYS A 94 -3.47 -20.78 21.97
C LYS A 94 -4.14 -20.04 23.15
N GLU A 95 -5.17 -19.22 22.94
CA GLU A 95 -5.78 -18.41 24.03
C GLU A 95 -7.26 -18.72 24.34
N SER A 96 -7.92 -19.65 23.61
CA SER A 96 -9.37 -19.85 23.78
C SER A 96 -9.69 -21.05 24.68
N ARG A 97 -9.61 -20.85 26.00
CA ARG A 97 -10.39 -21.62 26.99
C ARG A 97 -11.40 -20.76 27.76
N ALA A 98 -11.50 -19.47 27.48
CA ALA A 98 -12.51 -18.61 28.10
C ALA A 98 -13.09 -17.63 27.05
N GLU A 99 -14.40 -17.79 26.81
CA GLU A 99 -15.39 -16.79 26.40
C GLU A 99 -15.17 -15.90 25.15
N GLY A 100 -16.19 -15.91 24.27
CA GLY A 100 -16.52 -14.79 23.38
C GLY A 100 -16.33 -15.04 21.89
N LYS A 101 -17.40 -14.81 21.11
CA LYS A 101 -17.41 -14.84 19.63
C LYS A 101 -16.24 -14.02 19.08
N ARG A 102 -15.27 -14.67 18.41
CA ARG A 102 -14.19 -13.98 17.68
C ARG A 102 -14.78 -13.06 16.63
N LYS A 103 -14.73 -11.74 16.87
CA LYS A 103 -15.00 -10.75 15.83
C LYS A 103 -13.80 -10.71 14.90
N LEU A 104 -13.92 -11.31 13.71
CA LEU A 104 -12.94 -11.13 12.64
C LEU A 104 -12.97 -9.65 12.23
N PRO A 105 -11.85 -8.93 12.30
CA PRO A 105 -11.81 -7.54 11.86
C PRO A 105 -11.81 -7.50 10.34
N ILE A 106 -13.00 -7.48 9.73
CA ILE A 106 -13.14 -7.21 8.29
C ILE A 106 -12.94 -5.71 8.08
N PRO A 107 -11.94 -5.27 7.29
CA PRO A 107 -11.77 -3.86 7.00
C PRO A 107 -12.96 -3.34 6.17
N TRP A 108 -13.77 -2.45 6.73
CA TRP A 108 -14.93 -1.88 6.03
C TRP A 108 -14.58 -1.21 4.70
N PHE A 109 -13.39 -0.62 4.60
CA PHE A 109 -12.84 -0.09 3.36
C PHE A 109 -12.83 -1.13 2.22
N MET A 110 -12.50 -2.39 2.52
CA MET A 110 -12.44 -3.45 1.52
C MET A 110 -13.84 -3.77 0.95
N VAL A 111 -14.87 -3.78 1.79
CA VAL A 111 -16.26 -4.00 1.35
C VAL A 111 -16.69 -2.88 0.41
N GLY A 112 -16.43 -1.62 0.79
CA GLY A 112 -16.70 -0.46 -0.06
C GLY A 112 -15.94 -0.52 -1.39
N PHE A 113 -14.66 -0.90 -1.37
CA PHE A 113 -13.84 -1.07 -2.56
C PHE A 113 -14.41 -2.14 -3.51
N LEU A 114 -14.81 -3.31 -2.98
CA LEU A 114 -15.39 -4.39 -3.79
C LEU A 114 -16.72 -3.98 -4.42
N ILE A 115 -17.59 -3.31 -3.65
CA ILE A 115 -18.86 -2.77 -4.19
C ILE A 115 -18.57 -1.77 -5.30
N ALA A 116 -17.69 -0.79 -5.05
CA ALA A 116 -17.33 0.20 -6.05
C ALA A 116 -16.72 -0.42 -7.32
N SER A 117 -15.89 -1.46 -7.18
CA SER A 117 -15.33 -2.21 -8.31
C SER A 117 -16.42 -2.90 -9.12
N VAL A 118 -17.35 -3.60 -8.48
CA VAL A 118 -18.48 -4.27 -9.15
C VAL A 118 -19.36 -3.24 -9.87
N LEU A 119 -19.71 -2.15 -9.20
CA LEU A 119 -20.50 -1.07 -9.79
C LEU A 119 -19.78 -0.44 -10.98
N GLY A 120 -18.49 -0.13 -10.85
CA GLY A 120 -17.68 0.45 -11.92
C GLY A 120 -17.47 -0.50 -13.11
N THR A 121 -17.50 -1.81 -12.90
CA THR A 121 -17.39 -2.82 -13.97
C THR A 121 -18.70 -3.05 -14.73
N TYR A 122 -19.83 -3.12 -14.03
CA TYR A 122 -21.11 -3.54 -14.63
C TYR A 122 -22.07 -2.39 -14.94
N LEU A 123 -21.95 -1.24 -14.28
CA LEU A 123 -22.78 -0.08 -14.60
C LEU A 123 -22.14 0.72 -15.75
N PRO A 124 -22.91 1.05 -16.80
CA PRO A 124 -22.43 1.93 -17.86
C PRO A 124 -22.37 3.37 -17.32
N LEU A 125 -21.24 3.72 -16.71
CA LEU A 125 -20.95 5.08 -16.25
C LEU A 125 -20.36 5.90 -17.39
N SER A 126 -20.72 7.19 -17.48
CA SER A 126 -20.13 8.07 -18.49
C SER A 126 -18.65 8.35 -18.19
N GLU A 127 -17.84 8.55 -19.23
CA GLU A 127 -16.43 8.90 -19.07
C GLU A 127 -16.22 10.17 -18.23
N ALA A 128 -17.11 11.15 -18.38
CA ALA A 128 -17.08 12.38 -17.59
C ALA A 128 -17.25 12.10 -16.08
N LEU A 129 -18.17 11.19 -15.71
CA LEU A 129 -18.37 10.80 -14.32
C LEU A 129 -17.16 10.03 -13.77
N LEU A 130 -16.61 9.09 -14.56
CA LEU A 130 -15.40 8.34 -14.17
C LEU A 130 -14.21 9.26 -13.95
N ASN A 131 -13.95 10.18 -14.87
CA ASN A 131 -12.86 11.16 -14.74
C ASN A 131 -13.08 12.09 -13.54
N GLY A 132 -14.31 12.49 -13.26
CA GLY A 132 -14.68 13.24 -12.06
C GLY A 132 -14.38 12.46 -10.77
N LEU A 133 -14.73 11.17 -10.72
CA LEU A 133 -14.45 10.30 -9.58
C LEU A 133 -12.94 10.07 -9.37
N VAL A 134 -12.17 9.86 -10.44
CA VAL A 134 -10.70 9.75 -10.37
C VAL A 134 -10.08 11.04 -9.85
N SER A 135 -10.56 12.19 -10.32
CA SER A 135 -10.08 13.50 -9.86
C SER A 135 -10.39 13.72 -8.37
N ALA A 136 -11.62 13.40 -7.94
CA ALA A 136 -12.01 13.45 -6.53
C ALA A 136 -11.16 12.49 -5.68
N ALA A 137 -10.85 11.29 -6.19
CA ALA A 137 -9.99 10.34 -5.50
C ALA A 137 -8.58 10.91 -5.27
N TYR A 138 -7.98 11.60 -6.24
CA TYR A 138 -6.68 12.25 -6.04
C TYR A 138 -6.74 13.40 -5.03
N ILE A 139 -7.82 14.18 -5.01
CA ILE A 139 -8.00 15.24 -4.00
C ILE A 139 -8.11 14.63 -2.59
N PHE A 140 -8.95 13.61 -2.41
CA PHE A 140 -9.09 12.91 -1.13
C PHE A 140 -7.80 12.23 -0.69
N LEU A 141 -7.07 11.64 -1.63
CA LEU A 141 -5.75 11.04 -1.38
C LEU A 141 -4.75 12.08 -0.87
N GLY A 142 -4.68 13.25 -1.53
CA GLY A 142 -3.83 14.36 -1.11
C GLY A 142 -4.18 14.87 0.30
N MET A 143 -5.48 15.04 0.59
CA MET A 143 -5.93 15.46 1.92
C MET A 143 -5.60 14.43 3.01
N ALA A 144 -5.74 13.14 2.72
CA ALA A 144 -5.37 12.07 3.65
C ALA A 144 -3.87 12.07 3.95
N MET A 145 -3.02 12.22 2.93
CA MET A 145 -1.57 12.31 3.10
C MET A 145 -1.14 13.54 3.90
N ALA A 146 -1.78 14.69 3.67
CA ALA A 146 -1.54 15.91 4.45
C ALA A 146 -1.94 15.73 5.93
N ALA A 147 -3.10 15.12 6.21
CA ALA A 147 -3.56 14.84 7.57
C ALA A 147 -2.64 13.85 8.32
N LEU A 148 -2.13 12.82 7.62
CA LEU A 148 -1.13 11.91 8.16
C LEU A 148 0.14 12.65 8.55
N GLY A 149 0.66 13.52 7.66
CA GLY A 149 1.83 14.35 7.94
C GLY A 149 1.68 15.21 9.19
N MET A 150 0.51 15.83 9.39
CA MET A 150 0.21 16.63 10.58
C MET A 150 0.09 15.79 11.87
N SER A 151 -0.20 14.50 11.76
CA SER A 151 -0.36 13.59 12.91
C SER A 151 0.96 13.01 13.43
N VAL A 152 2.08 13.30 12.76
CA VAL A 152 3.40 12.74 13.08
C VAL A 152 4.05 13.44 14.29
N ASN A 153 4.44 12.65 15.29
CA ASN A 153 5.24 13.13 16.41
C ASN A 153 6.75 13.03 16.11
N PHE A 154 7.34 14.13 15.66
CA PHE A 154 8.77 14.21 15.32
C PHE A 154 9.72 13.88 16.48
N LYS A 155 9.31 14.10 17.73
CA LYS A 155 10.12 13.77 18.91
C LYS A 155 10.28 12.26 19.08
N VAL A 156 9.23 11.49 18.77
CA VAL A 156 9.28 10.01 18.81
C VAL A 156 10.17 9.47 17.68
N ILE A 157 10.09 10.06 16.47
CA ILE A 157 10.98 9.69 15.36
C ILE A 157 12.45 9.92 15.75
N ARG A 158 12.78 11.08 16.32
CA ARG A 158 14.18 11.39 16.68
C ARG A 158 14.74 10.46 17.74
N THR A 159 13.92 9.99 18.69
CA THR A 159 14.39 9.21 19.84
C THR A 159 14.33 7.70 19.62
N ARG A 160 13.37 7.20 18.85
CA ARG A 160 13.12 5.76 18.63
C ARG A 160 13.12 5.34 17.17
N GLY A 161 13.15 6.28 16.24
CA GLY A 161 13.00 6.02 14.81
C GLY A 161 14.19 5.34 14.17
N GLY A 162 15.42 5.45 14.70
CA GLY A 162 16.62 4.90 14.07
C GLY A 162 16.54 3.40 13.75
N ASN A 163 16.24 2.58 14.77
CA ASN A 163 16.13 1.13 14.59
C ASN A 163 14.95 0.74 13.68
N VAL A 164 13.81 1.42 13.82
CA VAL A 164 12.61 1.19 12.99
C VAL A 164 12.88 1.55 11.54
N PHE A 165 13.57 2.68 11.30
CA PHE A 165 13.95 3.16 9.99
C PHE A 165 14.93 2.20 9.31
N LEU A 166 15.93 1.70 10.04
CA LEU A 166 16.88 0.73 9.50
C LEU A 166 16.18 -0.58 9.11
N ALA A 167 15.34 -1.12 10.01
CA ALA A 167 14.58 -2.34 9.74
C ALA A 167 13.65 -2.17 8.52
N ALA A 168 12.92 -1.05 8.46
CA ALA A 168 12.03 -0.75 7.36
C ALA A 168 12.78 -0.49 6.05
N SER A 169 13.96 0.12 6.09
CA SER A 169 14.82 0.37 4.91
C SER A 169 15.33 -0.94 4.32
N ILE A 170 15.85 -1.84 5.17
CA ILE A 170 16.32 -3.17 4.74
C ILE A 170 15.15 -3.95 4.14
N SER A 171 13.99 -3.98 4.83
CA SER A 171 12.79 -4.64 4.32
C SER A 171 12.34 -4.07 2.97
N SER A 172 12.39 -2.74 2.81
CA SER A 172 12.00 -2.07 1.56
C SER A 172 12.98 -2.38 0.43
N ALA A 173 14.29 -2.41 0.71
CA ALA A 173 15.31 -2.75 -0.27
C ALA A 173 15.19 -4.21 -0.75
N VAL A 174 14.97 -5.14 0.18
CA VAL A 174 14.73 -6.55 -0.14
C VAL A 174 13.46 -6.71 -0.97
N LEU A 175 12.38 -6.05 -0.56
CA LEU A 175 11.10 -6.10 -1.28
C LEU A 175 11.21 -5.49 -2.67
N PHE A 176 11.93 -4.37 -2.82
CA PHE A 176 12.21 -3.75 -4.11
C PHE A 176 12.98 -4.70 -5.03
N GLY A 177 14.07 -5.29 -4.56
CA GLY A 177 14.86 -6.25 -5.34
C GLY A 177 14.06 -7.49 -5.74
N PHE A 178 13.28 -8.04 -4.81
CA PHE A 178 12.39 -9.16 -5.09
C PHE A 178 11.32 -8.79 -6.13
N SER A 179 10.67 -7.63 -5.98
CA SER A 179 9.63 -7.18 -6.89
C SER A 179 10.16 -6.89 -8.28
N PHE A 180 11.38 -6.36 -8.39
CA PHE A 180 12.07 -6.17 -9.67
C PHE A 180 12.29 -7.51 -10.38
N LEU A 181 12.85 -8.50 -9.67
CA LEU A 181 13.08 -9.83 -10.23
C LEU A 181 11.77 -10.51 -10.61
N ALA A 182 10.79 -10.52 -9.71
CA ALA A 182 9.49 -11.13 -9.95
C ALA A 182 8.77 -10.51 -11.15
N SER A 183 8.79 -9.17 -11.24
CA SER A 183 8.22 -8.46 -12.38
C SER A 183 8.91 -8.87 -13.69
N LYS A 184 10.24 -8.90 -13.72
CA LYS A 184 11.02 -9.21 -14.93
C LYS A 184 10.84 -10.65 -15.44
N PHE A 185 10.61 -11.61 -14.53
CA PHE A 185 10.52 -13.03 -14.89
C PHE A 185 9.10 -13.54 -15.10
N PHE A 186 8.09 -12.94 -14.47
CA PHE A 186 6.71 -13.45 -14.49
C PHE A 186 5.72 -12.60 -15.31
N PHE A 187 6.11 -11.39 -15.74
CA PHE A 187 5.28 -10.46 -16.51
C PHE A 187 6.04 -9.95 -17.72
#